data_AF-A0A0Q5YZ91-F1
#
_entry.id   AF-A0A0Q5YZ91-F1
#
_cell.length_a   1.000
_cell.length_b   1.000
_cell.length_c   1.000
_cell.angle_alpha   90.00
_cell.angle_beta   90.00
_cell.angle_gamma   90.00
#
_symmetry.space_group_name_H-M   'P 1'
#
loop_
_entity.id
_entity.type
_entity.pdbx_description
1 polymer ?
#
loop_
_entity_poly.entity_id
_entity_poly.type
_entity_poly.pdbx_seq_one_letter_code
_entity_poly.pdbx_strand_id
1 'polypeptide(L)'
;MTAPFPTPKTEDAQRLLGPDEIEAALRDIGARRYHNLHPFHRLLHDGKLNKDQVRAWALNRYYYQAMIPVKDAAVLARMEDASLRRVWRQRIVDHDGDAPGDGGIERWLKLAEGVGFERAYVESTQGILSATRFSVDAYVHFVKERSLLEAIASSLTEMFSPTIISERVAGMLKNYDFITKDTLAYFDKRLTQAPRDAEFAIDYVKQHATTPELQRKAMAALTFKCNVLWTQLDALYFAYVAPGMIPPDAWTPGTGLVPEVTQAAGTGTIGATDVPRLPRGVRLRHDEVRGQHVLLAPERTFDLDGNAVAVLSLVDGTRTVRDIAGVLAETYAADRAVIEVDVLAMLNDLATKRVLER
;
A
#
# COMPACT_ATOMS: atom_id res chain seq x y z
N MET A 1 -8.73 -63.64 -2.15
CA MET A 1 -9.95 -62.81 -2.29
C MET A 1 -9.57 -61.38 -1.91
N THR A 2 -9.21 -60.57 -2.89
CA THR A 2 -8.91 -59.15 -2.71
C THR A 2 -10.23 -58.37 -2.78
N ALA A 3 -10.66 -57.80 -1.66
CA ALA A 3 -11.82 -56.91 -1.66
C ALA A 3 -11.53 -55.71 -2.59
N PRO A 4 -12.42 -55.36 -3.52
CA PRO A 4 -12.23 -54.20 -4.37
C PRO A 4 -12.26 -52.92 -3.52
N PHE A 5 -11.28 -52.03 -3.75
CA PHE A 5 -11.27 -50.70 -3.14
C PHE A 5 -12.54 -49.94 -3.56
N PRO A 6 -13.24 -49.27 -2.62
CA PRO A 6 -14.43 -48.49 -2.97
C PRO A 6 -14.05 -47.34 -3.91
N THR A 7 -14.63 -47.33 -5.10
CA THR A 7 -14.58 -46.20 -6.03
C THR A 7 -15.35 -45.02 -5.41
N PRO A 8 -14.78 -43.81 -5.30
CA PRO A 8 -15.53 -42.66 -4.83
C PRO A 8 -16.76 -42.43 -5.71
N LYS A 9 -17.94 -42.30 -5.10
CA LYS A 9 -19.19 -42.02 -5.82
C LYS A 9 -19.04 -40.71 -6.59
N THR A 10 -19.14 -40.81 -7.91
CA THR A 10 -18.76 -39.76 -8.88
C THR A 10 -19.92 -38.84 -9.26
N GLU A 11 -21.13 -39.12 -8.78
CA GLU A 11 -22.36 -38.45 -9.24
C GLU A 11 -22.49 -37.00 -8.77
N ASP A 12 -22.13 -36.67 -7.52
CA ASP A 12 -22.18 -35.28 -7.03
C ASP A 12 -21.10 -34.38 -7.67
N ALA A 13 -19.98 -34.95 -8.12
CA ALA A 13 -18.88 -34.21 -8.76
C ALA A 13 -19.15 -33.86 -10.23
N GLN A 14 -20.24 -34.39 -10.81
CA GLN A 14 -20.63 -34.22 -12.21
C GLN A 14 -21.93 -33.43 -12.38
N ARG A 15 -22.56 -32.99 -11.30
CA ARG A 15 -23.78 -32.19 -11.36
C ARG A 15 -23.46 -30.75 -11.76
N LEU A 16 -24.29 -30.18 -12.64
CA LEU A 16 -24.26 -28.74 -12.94
C LEU A 16 -24.82 -27.96 -11.74
N LEU A 17 -24.02 -27.06 -11.19
CA LEU A 17 -24.42 -26.18 -10.10
C LEU A 17 -25.30 -25.04 -10.64
N GLY A 18 -26.35 -24.67 -9.91
CA GLY A 18 -27.10 -23.45 -10.16
C GLY A 18 -26.27 -22.18 -9.89
N PRO A 19 -26.71 -20.99 -10.32
CA PRO A 19 -25.96 -19.73 -10.16
C PRO A 19 -25.53 -19.41 -8.72
N ASP A 20 -26.41 -19.64 -7.74
CA ASP A 20 -26.09 -19.40 -6.33
C ASP A 20 -25.14 -20.45 -5.75
N GLU A 21 -25.24 -21.69 -6.23
CA GLU A 21 -24.39 -22.80 -5.80
C GLU A 21 -22.95 -22.63 -6.31
N ILE A 22 -22.77 -22.20 -7.57
CA ILE A 22 -21.42 -21.92 -8.10
C ILE A 22 -20.78 -20.70 -7.44
N GLU A 23 -21.56 -19.66 -7.12
CA GLU A 23 -21.04 -18.52 -6.35
C GLU A 23 -20.61 -18.95 -4.95
N ALA A 24 -21.44 -19.73 -4.25
CA ALA A 24 -21.10 -20.27 -2.94
C ALA A 24 -19.81 -21.12 -2.98
N ALA A 25 -19.66 -21.96 -4.00
CA ALA A 25 -18.45 -22.76 -4.21
C ALA A 25 -17.20 -21.89 -4.45
N LEU A 26 -17.31 -20.83 -5.26
CA LEU A 26 -16.22 -19.88 -5.49
C LEU A 26 -15.85 -19.11 -4.21
N ARG A 27 -16.83 -18.75 -3.38
CA ARG A 27 -16.61 -18.10 -2.08
C ARG A 27 -15.94 -19.04 -1.07
N ASP A 28 -16.30 -20.32 -1.05
CA ASP A 28 -15.66 -21.33 -0.18
C ASP A 28 -14.16 -21.50 -0.50
N ILE A 29 -13.76 -21.41 -1.77
CA ILE A 29 -12.34 -21.39 -2.16
C ILE A 29 -11.62 -20.22 -1.48
N GLY A 30 -12.20 -19.01 -1.51
CA GLY A 30 -11.65 -17.85 -0.81
C GLY A 30 -11.54 -18.07 0.69
N ALA A 31 -12.62 -18.57 1.31
CA ALA A 31 -12.67 -18.84 2.75
C ALA A 31 -11.60 -19.83 3.24
N ARG A 32 -11.11 -20.71 2.36
CA ARG A 32 -10.09 -21.73 2.69
C ARG A 32 -8.68 -21.40 2.21
N ARG A 33 -8.54 -20.62 1.14
CA ARG A 33 -7.29 -20.49 0.37
C ARG A 33 -6.86 -19.05 0.15
N TYR A 34 -7.68 -18.06 0.51
CA TYR A 34 -7.26 -16.68 0.31
C TYR A 34 -6.12 -16.30 1.26
N HIS A 35 -5.24 -15.42 0.78
CA HIS A 35 -3.94 -15.20 1.41
C HIS A 35 -4.00 -14.45 2.75
N ASN A 36 -5.17 -13.98 3.18
CA ASN A 36 -5.36 -13.42 4.52
C ASN A 36 -5.14 -14.48 5.62
N LEU A 37 -5.29 -15.75 5.28
CA LEU A 37 -5.07 -16.89 6.16
C LEU A 37 -3.58 -17.24 6.31
N HIS A 38 -2.71 -16.72 5.43
CA HIS A 38 -1.30 -17.06 5.42
C HIS A 38 -0.57 -16.51 6.67
N PRO A 39 0.35 -17.28 7.31
CA PRO A 39 1.09 -16.83 8.49
C PRO A 39 1.79 -15.48 8.32
N PHE A 40 2.48 -15.26 7.19
CA PHE A 40 3.07 -13.95 6.86
C PHE A 40 2.05 -12.80 6.92
N HIS A 41 0.85 -13.00 6.36
CA HIS A 41 -0.19 -11.97 6.37
C HIS A 41 -0.71 -11.71 7.80
N ARG A 42 -0.86 -12.76 8.61
CA ARG A 42 -1.22 -12.62 10.03
C ARG A 42 -0.17 -11.82 10.79
N LEU A 43 1.12 -12.09 10.57
CA LEU A 43 2.21 -11.32 11.19
C LEU A 43 2.18 -9.84 10.78
N LEU A 44 1.96 -9.56 9.49
CA LEU A 44 1.84 -8.19 8.98
C LEU A 44 0.66 -7.46 9.64
N HIS A 45 -0.51 -8.09 9.68
CA HIS A 45 -1.72 -7.52 10.28
C HIS A 45 -1.56 -7.25 11.78
N ASP A 46 -1.00 -8.22 12.50
CA ASP A 46 -0.84 -8.17 13.96
C ASP A 46 0.30 -7.26 14.43
N GLY A 47 1.02 -6.60 13.51
CA GLY A 47 2.13 -5.73 13.89
C GLY A 47 3.42 -6.45 14.29
N LYS A 48 3.53 -7.73 13.94
CA LYS A 48 4.60 -8.61 14.42
C LYS A 48 5.80 -8.69 13.47
N LEU A 49 5.67 -8.15 12.26
CA LEU A 49 6.81 -8.01 11.36
C LEU A 49 7.71 -6.84 11.77
N ASN A 50 9.02 -6.96 11.59
CA ASN A 50 9.93 -5.84 11.71
C ASN A 50 9.92 -4.97 10.43
N LYS A 51 10.60 -3.81 10.46
CA LYS A 51 10.64 -2.86 9.34
C LYS A 51 11.17 -3.49 8.05
N ASP A 52 12.21 -4.32 8.12
CA ASP A 52 12.80 -4.96 6.94
C ASP A 52 11.89 -6.04 6.33
N GLN A 53 11.13 -6.75 7.14
CA GLN A 53 10.09 -7.67 6.67
C GLN A 53 8.95 -6.93 5.96
N VAL A 54 8.54 -5.76 6.47
CA VAL A 54 7.56 -4.89 5.80
C VAL A 54 8.14 -4.32 4.49
N ARG A 55 9.41 -3.90 4.47
CA ARG A 55 10.14 -3.46 3.27
C ARG A 55 10.16 -4.54 2.20
N ALA A 56 10.59 -5.76 2.55
CA ALA A 56 10.61 -6.88 1.63
C ALA A 56 9.22 -7.17 1.03
N TRP A 57 8.18 -7.14 1.86
CA TRP A 57 6.80 -7.28 1.40
C TRP A 57 6.39 -6.16 0.43
N ALA A 58 6.63 -4.90 0.76
CA ALA A 58 6.28 -3.76 -0.07
C ALA A 58 6.97 -3.84 -1.45
N LEU A 59 8.27 -4.13 -1.46
CA LEU A 59 9.08 -4.27 -2.69
C LEU A 59 8.57 -5.40 -3.59
N ASN A 60 8.28 -6.58 -3.01
CA ASN A 60 7.77 -7.71 -3.79
C ASN A 60 6.32 -7.50 -4.24
N ARG A 61 5.49 -6.89 -3.40
CA ARG A 61 4.09 -6.62 -3.73
C ARG A 61 3.96 -5.57 -4.82
N TYR A 62 4.89 -4.62 -4.90
CA TYR A 62 4.98 -3.67 -6.02
C TYR A 62 5.03 -4.41 -7.37
N TYR A 63 5.87 -5.43 -7.54
CA TYR A 63 5.96 -6.18 -8.80
C TYR A 63 4.63 -6.84 -9.18
N TYR A 64 3.96 -7.50 -8.22
CA TYR A 64 2.61 -8.06 -8.47
C TYR A 64 1.65 -6.98 -8.99
N GLN A 65 1.67 -5.79 -8.38
CA GLN A 65 0.76 -4.70 -8.71
C GLN A 65 1.08 -4.05 -10.05
N ALA A 66 2.37 -3.85 -10.37
CA ALA A 66 2.83 -3.34 -11.65
C ALA A 66 2.48 -4.28 -12.82
N MET A 67 2.39 -5.59 -12.57
CA MET A 67 2.04 -6.58 -13.59
C MET A 67 0.54 -6.82 -13.76
N ILE A 68 -0.33 -6.27 -12.90
CA ILE A 68 -1.79 -6.36 -13.07
C ILE A 68 -2.27 -5.75 -14.39
N PRO A 69 -1.93 -4.51 -14.78
CA PRO A 69 -2.36 -3.95 -16.06
C PRO A 69 -1.78 -4.73 -17.26
N VAL A 70 -0.57 -5.30 -17.16
CA VAL A 70 -0.01 -6.19 -18.19
C VAL A 70 -0.88 -7.45 -18.36
N LYS A 71 -1.26 -8.06 -17.24
CA LYS A 71 -2.20 -9.20 -17.20
C LYS A 71 -3.56 -8.81 -17.76
N ASP A 72 -4.10 -7.65 -17.37
CA ASP A 72 -5.42 -7.19 -17.84
C ASP A 72 -5.44 -6.82 -19.32
N ALA A 73 -4.36 -6.24 -19.85
CA ALA A 73 -4.19 -6.00 -21.28
C ALA A 73 -4.18 -7.33 -22.07
N ALA A 74 -3.53 -8.36 -21.53
CA ALA A 74 -3.53 -9.69 -22.13
C ALA A 74 -4.92 -10.34 -22.16
N VAL A 75 -5.76 -10.13 -21.13
CA VAL A 75 -7.16 -10.55 -21.16
C VAL A 75 -7.95 -9.71 -22.18
N LEU A 76 -7.78 -8.39 -22.16
CA LEU A 76 -8.47 -7.45 -23.03
C LEU A 76 -8.26 -7.77 -24.52
N ALA A 77 -7.02 -8.15 -24.90
CA ALA A 77 -6.66 -8.53 -26.27
C ALA A 77 -7.40 -9.77 -26.79
N ARG A 78 -7.99 -10.57 -25.89
CA ARG A 78 -8.71 -11.81 -26.21
C ARG A 78 -10.24 -11.63 -26.25
N MET A 79 -10.73 -10.45 -25.90
CA MET A 79 -12.15 -10.13 -25.91
C MET A 79 -12.57 -9.61 -27.28
N GLU A 80 -13.36 -10.39 -28.02
CA GLU A 80 -13.87 -9.98 -29.34
C GLU A 80 -15.03 -8.97 -29.23
N ASP A 81 -15.85 -9.07 -28.17
CA ASP A 81 -16.92 -8.13 -27.91
C ASP A 81 -16.42 -6.81 -27.30
N ALA A 82 -16.76 -5.70 -27.96
CA ALA A 82 -16.47 -4.35 -27.49
C ALA A 82 -17.16 -4.01 -26.15
N SER A 83 -18.30 -4.62 -25.83
CA SER A 83 -18.99 -4.45 -24.55
C SER A 83 -18.11 -4.93 -23.39
N LEU A 84 -17.53 -6.13 -23.51
CA LEU A 84 -16.59 -6.70 -22.54
C LEU A 84 -15.33 -5.84 -22.44
N ARG A 85 -14.77 -5.41 -23.59
CA ARG A 85 -13.58 -4.54 -23.59
C ARG A 85 -13.82 -3.21 -22.87
N ARG A 86 -14.99 -2.59 -23.05
CA ARG A 86 -15.35 -1.32 -22.39
C ARG A 86 -15.38 -1.45 -20.87
N VAL A 87 -15.85 -2.59 -20.34
CA VAL A 87 -15.83 -2.87 -18.91
C VAL A 87 -14.43 -3.20 -18.44
N TRP A 88 -13.74 -4.13 -19.11
CA TRP A 88 -12.46 -4.66 -18.65
C TRP A 88 -11.33 -3.62 -18.66
N ARG A 89 -11.32 -2.71 -19.64
CA ARG A 89 -10.29 -1.66 -19.74
C ARG A 89 -10.23 -0.74 -18.52
N GLN A 90 -11.32 -0.61 -17.76
CA GLN A 90 -11.35 0.23 -16.56
C GLN A 90 -10.35 -0.25 -15.51
N ARG A 91 -10.05 -1.56 -15.47
CA ARG A 91 -9.02 -2.12 -14.58
C ARG A 91 -7.63 -1.58 -14.90
N ILE A 92 -7.32 -1.37 -16.19
CA ILE A 92 -6.04 -0.80 -16.64
C ILE A 92 -5.98 0.68 -16.27
N VAL A 93 -7.03 1.45 -16.60
CA VAL A 93 -7.14 2.87 -16.24
C VAL A 93 -6.97 3.07 -14.73
N ASP A 94 -7.61 2.24 -13.91
CA ASP A 94 -7.52 2.34 -12.45
C ASP A 94 -6.10 2.05 -11.91
N HIS A 95 -5.31 1.21 -12.59
CA HIS A 95 -3.94 0.87 -12.20
C HIS A 95 -2.91 1.87 -12.73
N ASP A 96 -3.03 2.29 -13.99
CA ASP A 96 -2.05 3.16 -14.65
C ASP A 96 -2.33 4.65 -14.41
N GLY A 97 -3.59 5.02 -14.15
CA GLY A 97 -4.02 6.41 -14.06
C GLY A 97 -4.09 7.11 -15.42
N ASP A 98 -4.43 8.40 -15.39
CA ASP A 98 -4.54 9.22 -16.61
C ASP A 98 -3.25 10.00 -16.92
N ALA A 99 -2.29 10.04 -15.99
CA ALA A 99 -1.02 10.75 -16.10
C ALA A 99 0.06 10.16 -15.16
N PRO A 100 1.36 10.45 -15.38
CA PRO A 100 2.41 10.06 -14.44
C PRO A 100 2.13 10.55 -13.02
N GLY A 101 2.30 9.69 -12.02
CA GLY A 101 2.00 10.00 -10.63
C GLY A 101 0.52 9.81 -10.23
N ASP A 102 -0.31 9.24 -11.11
CA ASP A 102 -1.67 8.80 -10.82
C ASP A 102 -1.79 7.26 -10.86
N GLY A 103 -2.99 6.74 -10.63
CA GLY A 103 -3.31 5.33 -10.74
C GLY A 103 -3.09 4.56 -9.45
N GLY A 104 -3.19 3.24 -9.55
CA GLY A 104 -2.96 2.29 -8.47
C GLY A 104 -1.48 1.96 -8.28
N ILE A 105 -0.66 1.99 -9.34
CA ILE A 105 0.77 1.64 -9.28
C ILE A 105 1.55 2.69 -8.49
N GLU A 106 1.33 3.98 -8.73
CA GLU A 106 1.98 5.07 -7.99
C GLU A 106 1.80 4.92 -6.48
N ARG A 107 0.66 4.39 -6.06
CA ARG A 107 0.34 4.18 -4.66
C ARG A 107 1.23 3.14 -3.99
N TRP A 108 1.58 2.10 -4.73
CA TRP A 108 2.53 1.09 -4.28
C TRP A 108 3.96 1.60 -4.29
N LEU A 109 4.31 2.51 -5.22
CA LEU A 109 5.58 3.24 -5.17
C LEU A 109 5.68 4.09 -3.90
N LYS A 110 4.64 4.88 -3.59
CA LYS A 110 4.59 5.67 -2.36
C LYS A 110 4.68 4.83 -1.09
N LEU A 111 4.09 3.64 -1.07
CA LEU A 111 4.28 2.71 0.04
C LEU A 111 5.76 2.30 0.20
N ALA A 112 6.41 1.91 -0.90
CA ALA A 112 7.81 1.49 -0.88
C ALA A 112 8.74 2.65 -0.47
N GLU A 113 8.47 3.87 -0.94
CA GLU A 113 9.15 5.10 -0.50
C GLU A 113 8.92 5.39 0.98
N GLY A 114 7.68 5.22 1.46
CA GLY A 114 7.32 5.41 2.86
C GLY A 114 8.09 4.49 3.81
N VAL A 115 8.51 3.31 3.34
CA VAL A 115 9.40 2.40 4.09
C VAL A 115 10.89 2.62 3.80
N GLY A 116 11.23 3.60 2.96
CA GLY A 116 12.59 4.12 2.77
C GLY A 116 13.30 3.70 1.48
N PHE A 117 12.62 3.07 0.52
CA PHE A 117 13.26 2.73 -0.76
C PHE A 117 13.43 3.95 -1.66
N GLU A 118 14.51 3.95 -2.45
CA GLU A 118 14.60 4.81 -3.63
C GLU A 118 13.62 4.34 -4.71
N ARG A 119 12.84 5.26 -5.29
CA ARG A 119 11.88 4.96 -6.35
C ARG A 119 12.49 4.12 -7.48
N ALA A 120 13.65 4.53 -7.99
CA ALA A 120 14.34 3.84 -9.08
C ALA A 120 14.72 2.39 -8.72
N TYR A 121 15.04 2.12 -7.45
CA TYR A 121 15.34 0.77 -6.99
C TYR A 121 14.08 -0.11 -7.05
N VAL A 122 12.94 0.40 -6.61
CA VAL A 122 11.64 -0.30 -6.64
C VAL A 122 11.22 -0.57 -8.09
N GLU A 123 11.30 0.45 -8.95
CA GLU A 123 10.96 0.36 -10.37
C GLU A 123 11.85 -0.60 -11.14
N SER A 124 13.13 -0.73 -10.78
CA SER A 124 14.04 -1.68 -11.44
C SER A 124 13.67 -3.15 -11.21
N THR A 125 12.93 -3.44 -10.13
CA THR A 125 12.55 -4.80 -9.70
C THR A 125 13.75 -5.73 -9.42
N GLN A 126 14.97 -5.20 -9.35
CA GLN A 126 16.18 -6.03 -9.24
C GLN A 126 16.26 -6.85 -7.94
N GLY A 127 15.68 -6.33 -6.85
CA GLY A 127 15.70 -6.98 -5.54
C GLY A 127 14.47 -7.82 -5.19
N ILE A 128 13.56 -8.08 -6.14
CA ILE A 128 12.40 -8.94 -5.85
C ILE A 128 12.82 -10.41 -5.76
N LEU A 129 12.08 -11.22 -5.00
CA LEU A 129 12.28 -12.66 -4.95
C LEU A 129 11.91 -13.30 -6.30
N SER A 130 12.72 -14.24 -6.78
CA SER A 130 12.43 -14.99 -8.00
C SER A 130 11.09 -15.72 -7.93
N ALA A 131 10.71 -16.22 -6.75
CA ALA A 131 9.40 -16.84 -6.53
C ALA A 131 8.24 -15.85 -6.75
N THR A 132 8.40 -14.58 -6.37
CA THR A 132 7.44 -13.52 -6.69
C THR A 132 7.35 -13.35 -8.20
N ARG A 133 8.50 -13.25 -8.88
CA ARG A 133 8.57 -13.11 -10.34
C ARG A 133 7.85 -14.25 -11.04
N PHE A 134 8.23 -15.50 -10.76
CA PHE A 134 7.64 -16.68 -11.37
C PHE A 134 6.14 -16.83 -11.07
N SER A 135 5.70 -16.53 -9.85
CA SER A 135 4.28 -16.61 -9.49
C SER A 135 3.45 -15.58 -10.26
N VAL A 136 3.95 -14.35 -10.37
CA VAL A 136 3.29 -13.26 -11.10
C VAL A 136 3.30 -13.52 -12.60
N ASP A 137 4.43 -13.97 -13.16
CA ASP A 137 4.56 -14.28 -14.59
C ASP A 137 3.68 -15.47 -14.96
N ALA A 138 3.55 -16.48 -14.09
CA ALA A 138 2.60 -17.57 -14.26
C ALA A 138 1.16 -17.06 -14.37
N TYR A 139 0.80 -16.01 -13.62
CA TYR A 139 -0.52 -15.41 -13.74
C TYR A 139 -0.73 -14.73 -15.11
N VAL A 140 0.27 -13.99 -15.58
CA VAL A 140 0.24 -13.38 -16.92
C VAL A 140 0.13 -14.44 -18.03
N HIS A 141 0.89 -15.54 -17.94
CA HIS A 141 0.80 -16.65 -18.90
C HIS A 141 -0.55 -17.36 -18.83
N PHE A 142 -1.07 -17.64 -17.63
CA PHE A 142 -2.36 -18.29 -17.44
C PHE A 142 -3.48 -17.56 -18.17
N VAL A 143 -3.55 -16.23 -18.05
CA VAL A 143 -4.59 -15.45 -18.73
C VAL A 143 -4.40 -15.32 -20.24
N LYS A 144 -3.17 -15.52 -20.75
CA LYS A 144 -2.89 -15.58 -22.20
C LYS A 144 -3.32 -16.92 -22.80
N GLU A 145 -3.15 -18.01 -22.06
CA GLU A 145 -3.18 -19.37 -22.61
C GLU A 145 -4.47 -20.15 -22.30
N ARG A 146 -5.11 -19.93 -21.16
CA ARG A 146 -6.33 -20.67 -20.75
C ARG A 146 -7.59 -20.10 -21.39
N SER A 147 -8.76 -20.71 -21.23
CA SER A 147 -9.99 -20.14 -21.81
C SER A 147 -10.29 -18.73 -21.26
N LEU A 148 -11.08 -17.92 -21.98
CA LEU A 148 -11.48 -16.60 -21.48
C LEU A 148 -12.28 -16.71 -20.16
N LEU A 149 -13.07 -17.78 -19.99
CA LEU A 149 -13.75 -18.09 -18.73
C LEU A 149 -12.76 -18.26 -17.58
N GLU A 150 -11.71 -19.07 -17.77
CA GLU A 150 -10.66 -19.27 -16.75
C GLU A 150 -9.91 -17.96 -16.45
N ALA A 151 -9.58 -17.19 -17.49
CA ALA A 151 -8.90 -15.91 -17.34
C ALA A 151 -9.74 -14.92 -16.50
N ILE A 152 -11.05 -14.79 -16.77
CA ILE A 152 -11.95 -13.93 -15.99
C ILE A 152 -12.15 -14.50 -14.58
N ALA A 153 -12.39 -15.80 -14.43
CA ALA A 153 -12.60 -16.45 -13.12
C ALA A 153 -11.39 -16.28 -12.19
N SER A 154 -10.16 -16.25 -12.73
CA SER A 154 -8.95 -16.01 -11.94
C SER A 154 -8.87 -14.60 -11.31
N SER A 155 -9.72 -13.65 -11.72
CA SER A 155 -9.81 -12.32 -11.09
C SER A 155 -10.64 -12.32 -9.79
N LEU A 156 -11.48 -13.35 -9.58
CA LEU A 156 -12.49 -13.40 -8.52
C LEU A 156 -11.96 -13.39 -7.08
N THR A 157 -10.65 -13.46 -6.87
CA THR A 157 -10.05 -13.09 -5.58
C THR A 157 -10.44 -11.67 -5.10
N GLU A 158 -10.89 -10.82 -6.02
CA GLU A 158 -11.41 -9.48 -5.71
C GLU A 158 -12.67 -9.49 -4.83
N MET A 159 -13.46 -10.58 -4.85
CA MET A 159 -14.60 -10.76 -3.93
C MET A 159 -14.17 -10.70 -2.44
N PHE A 160 -12.90 -10.98 -2.16
CA PHE A 160 -12.35 -11.04 -0.80
C PHE A 160 -11.49 -9.81 -0.46
N SER A 161 -11.31 -8.88 -1.41
CA SER A 161 -10.41 -7.74 -1.26
C SER A 161 -10.89 -6.63 -0.31
N PRO A 162 -12.19 -6.29 -0.22
CA PRO A 162 -12.63 -5.21 0.67
C PRO A 162 -12.31 -5.47 2.16
N THR A 163 -12.63 -6.66 2.67
CA THR A 163 -12.39 -7.02 4.08
C THR A 163 -10.91 -6.94 4.44
N ILE A 164 -10.04 -7.52 3.60
CA ILE A 164 -8.59 -7.54 3.85
C ILE A 164 -7.94 -6.15 3.71
N ILE A 165 -8.50 -5.25 2.88
CA ILE A 165 -7.97 -3.89 2.75
C ILE A 165 -8.29 -3.11 4.02
N SER A 166 -9.53 -3.16 4.49
CA SER A 166 -9.94 -2.49 5.73
C SER A 166 -9.15 -2.99 6.95
N GLU A 167 -9.02 -4.31 7.09
CA GLU A 167 -8.23 -4.91 8.18
C GLU A 167 -6.75 -4.49 8.11
N ARG A 168 -6.16 -4.50 6.92
CA ARG A 168 -4.74 -4.16 6.72
C ARG A 168 -4.45 -2.69 6.98
N VAL A 169 -5.28 -1.77 6.48
CA VAL A 169 -5.09 -0.33 6.70
C VAL A 169 -5.16 -0.02 8.20
N ALA A 170 -6.17 -0.57 8.89
CA ALA A 170 -6.32 -0.40 10.33
C ALA A 170 -5.15 -1.00 11.12
N GLY A 171 -4.74 -2.24 10.78
CA GLY A 171 -3.64 -2.93 11.45
C GLY A 171 -2.29 -2.25 11.24
N MET A 172 -1.99 -1.82 10.00
CA MET A 172 -0.72 -1.17 9.68
C MET A 172 -0.58 0.18 10.38
N LEU A 173 -1.63 1.04 10.36
CA LEU A 173 -1.60 2.34 11.05
C LEU A 173 -1.44 2.20 12.56
N LYS A 174 -2.06 1.16 13.14
CA LYS A 174 -2.03 0.94 14.58
C LYS A 174 -0.65 0.45 15.06
N ASN A 175 -0.01 -0.40 14.26
CA ASN A 175 1.11 -1.21 14.75
C ASN A 175 2.48 -0.82 14.17
N TYR A 176 2.53 0.01 13.12
CA TYR A 176 3.78 0.45 12.50
C TYR A 176 3.89 1.98 12.53
N ASP A 177 4.71 2.49 13.46
CA ASP A 177 4.99 3.92 13.64
C ASP A 177 5.61 4.58 12.40
N PHE A 178 6.35 3.81 11.60
CA PHE A 178 6.93 4.25 10.33
C PHE A 178 5.95 4.26 9.15
N ILE A 179 4.68 3.86 9.33
CA ILE A 179 3.65 3.94 8.29
C ILE A 179 2.67 5.07 8.61
N THR A 180 2.55 6.04 7.71
CA THR A 180 1.68 7.21 7.93
C THR A 180 0.31 7.05 7.27
N LYS A 181 -0.64 7.89 7.69
CA LYS A 181 -1.94 7.99 6.99
C LYS A 181 -1.78 8.40 5.54
N ASP A 182 -0.85 9.30 5.23
CA ASP A 182 -0.58 9.71 3.85
C ASP A 182 -0.03 8.54 3.02
N THR A 183 0.78 7.70 3.66
CA THR A 183 1.25 6.43 3.09
C THR A 183 0.12 5.43 2.91
N LEU A 184 -1.09 5.58 3.46
CA LEU A 184 -2.17 4.58 3.35
C LEU A 184 -3.49 5.12 2.78
N ALA A 185 -3.68 6.44 2.70
CA ALA A 185 -4.82 7.13 2.09
C ALA A 185 -5.08 6.67 0.64
N TYR A 186 -4.09 6.04 0.04
CA TYR A 186 -4.14 5.47 -1.28
C TYR A 186 -5.02 4.21 -1.39
N PHE A 187 -5.21 3.45 -0.30
CA PHE A 187 -6.01 2.21 -0.31
C PHE A 187 -7.51 2.49 -0.40
N ASP A 188 -7.94 3.72 -0.11
CA ASP A 188 -9.35 4.12 -0.05
C ASP A 188 -10.08 3.90 -1.38
N LYS A 189 -9.48 4.27 -2.53
CA LYS A 189 -10.19 4.06 -3.82
C LYS A 189 -10.37 2.58 -4.16
N ARG A 190 -9.55 1.67 -3.62
CA ARG A 190 -9.67 0.24 -3.94
C ARG A 190 -10.89 -0.40 -3.29
N LEU A 191 -11.40 0.19 -2.20
CA LEU A 191 -12.63 -0.25 -1.52
C LEU A 191 -13.86 -0.14 -2.43
N THR A 192 -13.89 0.81 -3.37
CA THR A 192 -14.98 0.97 -4.33
C THR A 192 -14.70 0.30 -5.68
N GLN A 193 -13.44 0.20 -6.10
CA GLN A 193 -13.06 -0.43 -7.37
C GLN A 193 -13.23 -1.96 -7.34
N ALA A 194 -12.78 -2.63 -6.26
CA ALA A 194 -12.78 -4.10 -6.19
C ALA A 194 -14.19 -4.73 -6.25
N PRO A 195 -15.22 -4.18 -5.57
CA PRO A 195 -16.59 -4.70 -5.69
C PRO A 195 -17.15 -4.64 -7.12
N ARG A 196 -17.00 -3.49 -7.80
CA ARG A 196 -17.42 -3.30 -9.21
C ARG A 196 -16.77 -4.34 -10.13
N ASP A 197 -15.47 -4.53 -9.95
CA ASP A 197 -14.66 -5.47 -10.73
C ASP A 197 -15.09 -6.93 -10.51
N ALA A 198 -15.40 -7.29 -9.25
CA ALA A 198 -15.84 -8.62 -8.86
C ALA A 198 -17.26 -8.96 -9.32
N GLU A 199 -18.19 -7.99 -9.27
CA GLU A 199 -19.58 -8.14 -9.71
C GLU A 199 -19.66 -8.54 -11.19
N PHE A 200 -18.93 -7.83 -12.05
CA PHE A 200 -18.84 -8.20 -13.46
C PHE A 200 -18.29 -9.62 -13.66
N ALA A 201 -17.21 -9.97 -12.95
CA ALA A 201 -16.56 -11.25 -13.13
C ALA A 201 -17.41 -12.43 -12.65
N ILE A 202 -18.16 -12.27 -11.54
CA ILE A 202 -19.02 -13.35 -11.02
C ILE A 202 -20.21 -13.57 -11.93
N ASP A 203 -20.82 -12.51 -12.45
CA ASP A 203 -21.92 -12.59 -13.41
C ASP A 203 -21.48 -13.26 -14.71
N TYR A 204 -20.30 -12.89 -15.22
CA TYR A 204 -19.72 -13.54 -16.39
C TYR A 204 -19.55 -15.05 -16.15
N VAL A 205 -18.99 -15.46 -15.01
CA VAL A 205 -18.79 -16.88 -14.69
C VAL A 205 -20.12 -17.62 -14.56
N LYS A 206 -21.11 -17.06 -13.88
CA LYS A 206 -22.46 -17.66 -13.76
C LYS A 206 -23.11 -17.89 -15.13
N GLN A 207 -22.94 -16.96 -16.07
CA GLN A 207 -23.53 -17.05 -17.40
C GLN A 207 -22.77 -18.01 -18.34
N HIS A 208 -21.44 -18.09 -18.22
CA HIS A 208 -20.60 -18.80 -19.20
C HIS A 208 -20.10 -20.17 -18.72
N ALA A 209 -20.16 -20.47 -17.42
CA ALA A 209 -19.83 -21.79 -16.87
C ALA A 209 -21.03 -22.74 -16.97
N THR A 210 -21.47 -23.03 -18.20
CA THR A 210 -22.74 -23.72 -18.51
C THR A 210 -22.70 -25.25 -18.41
N THR A 211 -21.51 -25.83 -18.19
CA THR A 211 -21.34 -27.27 -17.96
C THR A 211 -20.57 -27.54 -16.67
N PRO A 212 -20.72 -28.73 -16.05
CA PRO A 212 -19.93 -29.13 -14.88
C PRO A 212 -18.42 -29.00 -15.11
N GLU A 213 -17.94 -29.31 -16.32
CA GLU A 213 -16.54 -29.16 -16.73
C GLU A 213 -16.10 -27.69 -16.69
N LEU A 214 -16.92 -26.78 -17.22
CA LEU A 214 -16.61 -25.36 -17.24
C LEU A 214 -16.64 -24.75 -15.84
N GLN A 215 -17.57 -25.17 -14.98
CA GLN A 215 -17.61 -24.77 -13.57
C GLN A 215 -16.36 -25.22 -12.83
N ARG A 216 -15.93 -26.48 -13.03
CA ARG A 216 -14.67 -26.99 -12.47
C ARG A 216 -13.46 -26.20 -12.95
N LYS A 217 -13.41 -25.83 -14.24
CA LYS A 217 -12.34 -24.97 -14.77
C LYS A 217 -12.32 -23.58 -14.13
N ALA A 218 -13.48 -22.95 -13.96
CA ALA A 218 -13.58 -21.65 -13.28
C ALA A 218 -13.12 -21.71 -11.82
N MET A 219 -13.56 -22.74 -11.07
CA MET A 219 -13.12 -22.98 -9.69
C MET A 219 -11.62 -23.29 -9.60
N ALA A 220 -11.08 -24.08 -10.54
CA ALA A 220 -9.65 -24.35 -10.63
C ALA A 220 -8.84 -23.09 -10.95
N ALA A 221 -9.35 -22.20 -11.80
CA ALA A 221 -8.71 -20.92 -12.10
C ALA A 221 -8.65 -19.99 -10.87
N LEU A 222 -9.72 -19.93 -10.07
CA LEU A 222 -9.70 -19.20 -8.80
C LEU A 222 -8.72 -19.83 -7.79
N THR A 223 -8.70 -21.16 -7.71
CA THR A 223 -7.74 -21.89 -6.86
C THR A 223 -6.30 -21.61 -7.30
N PHE A 224 -6.01 -21.62 -8.60
CA PHE A 224 -4.73 -21.23 -9.17
C PHE A 224 -4.33 -19.82 -8.74
N LYS A 225 -5.27 -18.85 -8.82
CA LYS A 225 -5.00 -17.49 -8.36
C LYS A 225 -4.68 -17.42 -6.87
N CYS A 226 -5.40 -18.18 -6.03
CA CYS A 226 -5.07 -18.28 -4.60
C CYS A 226 -3.65 -18.81 -4.40
N ASN A 227 -3.23 -19.84 -5.15
CA ASN A 227 -1.87 -20.38 -5.08
C ASN A 227 -0.81 -19.34 -5.49
N VAL A 228 -1.05 -18.56 -6.56
CA VAL A 228 -0.16 -17.46 -6.97
C VAL A 228 0.07 -16.48 -5.83
N LEU A 229 -0.98 -16.11 -5.09
CA LEU A 229 -0.87 -15.20 -3.94
C LEU A 229 -0.20 -15.87 -2.74
N TRP A 230 -0.49 -17.15 -2.51
CA TRP A 230 0.06 -17.92 -1.39
C TRP A 230 1.56 -18.11 -1.52
N THR A 231 2.05 -18.55 -2.69
CA THR A 231 3.47 -18.80 -2.95
C THR A 231 4.33 -17.54 -2.85
N GLN A 232 3.79 -16.36 -3.20
CA GLN A 232 4.47 -15.09 -2.93
C GLN A 232 4.73 -14.87 -1.44
N LEU A 233 3.76 -15.21 -0.58
CA LEU A 233 3.91 -15.08 0.86
C LEU A 233 4.75 -16.20 1.47
N ASP A 234 4.73 -17.42 0.93
CA ASP A 234 5.63 -18.51 1.33
C ASP A 234 7.09 -18.05 1.16
N ALA A 235 7.41 -17.48 0.00
CA ALA A 235 8.76 -17.02 -0.32
C ALA A 235 9.21 -15.86 0.57
N LEU A 236 8.32 -14.90 0.84
CA LEU A 236 8.59 -13.80 1.78
C LEU A 236 8.83 -14.32 3.20
N TYR A 237 8.01 -15.27 3.66
CA TYR A 237 8.17 -15.87 4.98
C TYR A 237 9.50 -16.61 5.09
N PHE A 238 9.82 -17.45 4.11
CA PHE A 238 11.07 -18.21 4.08
C PHE A 238 12.30 -17.30 4.11
N ALA A 239 12.32 -16.28 3.24
CA ALA A 239 13.47 -15.41 3.05
C ALA A 239 13.67 -14.40 4.18
N TYR A 240 12.59 -13.85 4.76
CA TYR A 240 12.68 -12.71 5.68
C TYR A 240 12.12 -12.97 7.08
N VAL A 241 11.45 -14.10 7.34
CA VAL A 241 10.91 -14.45 8.67
C VAL A 241 11.63 -15.66 9.25
N ALA A 242 11.40 -16.85 8.68
CA ALA A 242 12.03 -18.08 9.13
C ALA A 242 12.10 -19.08 7.98
N PRO A 243 13.28 -19.67 7.68
CA PRO A 243 14.54 -19.57 8.43
C PRO A 243 15.35 -18.28 8.20
N GLY A 244 14.90 -17.35 7.35
CA GLY A 244 15.64 -16.11 7.06
C GLY A 244 16.72 -16.28 6.00
N MET A 245 16.49 -17.21 5.05
CA MET A 245 17.44 -17.53 3.98
C MET A 245 17.14 -16.71 2.73
N ILE A 246 17.78 -15.53 2.64
CA ILE A 246 17.63 -14.61 1.50
C ILE A 246 18.34 -15.21 0.26
N PRO A 247 17.66 -15.41 -0.88
CA PRO A 247 18.28 -15.85 -2.12
C PRO A 247 19.30 -14.82 -2.67
N PRO A 248 20.31 -15.23 -3.46
CA PRO A 248 21.44 -14.38 -3.84
C PRO A 248 21.10 -13.02 -4.47
N ASP A 249 20.08 -12.96 -5.33
CA ASP A 249 19.71 -11.74 -6.05
C ASP A 249 18.61 -10.94 -5.35
N ALA A 250 18.03 -11.48 -4.28
CA ALA A 250 16.94 -10.83 -3.57
C ALA A 250 17.45 -9.69 -2.69
N TRP A 251 16.58 -8.71 -2.44
CA TRP A 251 16.92 -7.55 -1.62
C TRP A 251 17.45 -7.96 -0.24
N THR A 252 18.54 -7.32 0.17
CA THR A 252 19.13 -7.43 1.51
C THR A 252 18.96 -6.11 2.26
N PRO A 253 18.76 -6.14 3.59
CA PRO A 253 18.64 -4.93 4.40
C PRO A 253 19.75 -3.91 4.12
N GLY A 254 19.36 -2.65 3.90
CA GLY A 254 20.27 -1.54 3.57
C GLY A 254 20.43 -1.24 2.07
N THR A 255 20.15 -2.21 1.18
CA THR A 255 20.31 -2.02 -0.26
C THR A 255 19.14 -1.21 -0.85
N GLY A 256 19.43 -0.25 -1.74
CA GLY A 256 18.39 0.49 -2.47
C GLY A 256 17.49 1.38 -1.62
N LEU A 257 17.91 1.63 -0.37
CA LEU A 257 17.26 2.59 0.50
C LEU A 257 17.84 3.97 0.25
N VAL A 258 17.01 5.00 0.37
CA VAL A 258 17.56 6.35 0.51
C VAL A 258 18.50 6.33 1.70
N PRO A 259 19.69 6.97 1.62
CA PRO A 259 20.53 7.13 2.79
C PRO A 259 19.63 7.68 3.89
N GLU A 260 19.51 6.96 5.01
CA GLU A 260 19.08 7.64 6.22
C GLU A 260 20.00 8.83 6.28
N VAL A 261 19.43 10.04 6.24
CA VAL A 261 20.19 11.22 6.55
C VAL A 261 20.66 10.93 7.96
N THR A 262 21.89 10.42 8.07
CA THR A 262 22.69 10.54 9.27
C THR A 262 22.52 11.99 9.55
N GLN A 263 21.81 12.31 10.64
CA GLN A 263 21.71 13.67 11.11
C GLN A 263 23.16 14.11 11.25
N ALA A 264 23.68 14.75 10.20
CA ALA A 264 24.95 15.43 10.23
C ALA A 264 24.76 16.39 11.39
N ALA A 265 25.57 16.21 12.43
CA ALA A 265 25.48 16.92 13.69
C ALA A 265 25.14 18.40 13.43
N GLY A 266 23.87 18.77 13.67
CA GLY A 266 23.33 20.04 13.18
C GLY A 266 21.80 20.07 13.17
N THR A 267 21.21 19.87 14.35
CA THR A 267 19.84 20.18 14.83
C THR A 267 19.24 18.96 15.54
N GLY A 268 19.60 18.75 16.81
CA GLY A 268 18.81 17.88 17.68
C GLY A 268 17.40 18.44 17.87
N THR A 269 16.45 17.58 18.26
CA THR A 269 15.09 17.98 18.65
C THR A 269 15.14 19.22 19.54
N ILE A 270 14.41 20.27 19.16
CA ILE A 270 14.29 21.50 19.95
C ILE A 270 13.56 21.12 21.24
N GLY A 271 14.21 21.35 22.37
CA GLY A 271 13.67 21.18 23.72
C GLY A 271 13.16 22.48 24.33
N ALA A 272 12.45 22.37 25.45
CA ALA A 272 11.82 23.52 26.13
C ALA A 272 12.81 24.64 26.53
N THR A 273 14.08 24.30 26.78
CA THR A 273 15.13 25.25 27.18
C THR A 273 15.96 25.76 26.02
N ASP A 274 15.67 25.34 24.79
CA ASP A 274 16.40 25.75 23.60
C ASP A 274 15.94 27.13 23.13
N VAL A 275 16.84 27.87 22.48
CA VAL A 275 16.62 29.26 22.06
C VAL A 275 16.44 29.31 20.53
N PRO A 276 15.22 29.12 20.01
CA PRO A 276 15.01 29.03 18.58
C PRO A 276 15.35 30.34 17.86
N ARG A 277 15.89 30.23 16.64
CA ARG A 277 16.21 31.37 15.78
C ARG A 277 15.93 31.06 14.31
N LEU A 278 15.60 32.09 13.53
CA LEU A 278 15.47 31.97 12.08
C LEU A 278 16.86 31.96 11.41
N PRO A 279 17.17 30.99 10.54
CA PRO A 279 18.42 30.95 9.77
C PRO A 279 18.59 32.17 8.86
N ARG A 280 19.83 32.43 8.43
CA ARG A 280 20.10 33.49 7.46
C ARG A 280 19.31 33.23 6.16
N GLY A 281 18.54 34.23 5.74
CA GLY A 281 17.70 34.15 4.55
C GLY A 281 16.26 33.70 4.83
N VAL A 282 15.94 33.29 6.06
CA VAL A 282 14.58 33.00 6.49
C VAL A 282 13.97 34.20 7.20
N ARG A 283 12.79 34.67 6.76
CA ARG A 283 12.15 35.88 7.31
C ARG A 283 10.63 35.76 7.32
N LEU A 284 10.01 36.17 8.42
CA LEU A 284 8.57 36.39 8.51
C LEU A 284 8.20 37.67 7.73
N ARG A 285 7.20 37.60 6.85
CA ARG A 285 6.72 38.75 6.07
C ARG A 285 5.20 38.72 5.94
N HIS A 286 4.57 39.89 5.95
CA HIS A 286 3.17 40.04 5.56
C HIS A 286 3.05 40.24 4.04
N ASP A 287 2.26 39.40 3.38
CA ASP A 287 1.91 39.54 1.97
C ASP A 287 0.68 40.44 1.84
N GLU A 288 0.89 41.69 1.40
CA GLU A 288 -0.18 42.69 1.23
C GLU A 288 -1.20 42.35 0.14
N VAL A 289 -0.84 41.49 -0.82
CA VAL A 289 -1.73 41.09 -1.92
C VAL A 289 -2.73 40.04 -1.44
N ARG A 290 -2.28 39.13 -0.56
CA ARG A 290 -3.10 38.03 -0.02
C ARG A 290 -3.68 38.31 1.36
N GLY A 291 -3.19 39.34 2.06
CA GLY A 291 -3.60 39.68 3.43
C GLY A 291 -3.22 38.61 4.45
N GLN A 292 -2.13 37.89 4.22
CA GLN A 292 -1.67 36.77 5.06
C GLN A 292 -0.19 36.88 5.39
N HIS A 293 0.22 36.25 6.48
CA HIS A 293 1.63 36.16 6.85
C HIS A 293 2.27 34.91 6.24
N VAL A 294 3.51 35.06 5.78
CA VAL A 294 4.29 34.00 5.18
C VAL A 294 5.69 33.93 5.80
N LEU A 295 6.24 32.73 5.89
CA LEU A 295 7.66 32.52 6.15
C LEU A 295 8.37 32.35 4.81
N LEU A 296 9.25 33.29 4.49
CA LEU A 296 10.07 33.24 3.29
C LEU A 296 11.38 32.53 3.61
N ALA A 297 11.72 31.50 2.82
CA ALA A 297 13.03 30.85 2.80
C ALA A 297 13.62 30.98 1.37
N PRO A 298 14.95 30.80 1.18
CA PRO A 298 15.62 31.07 -0.10
C PRO A 298 15.00 30.41 -1.34
N GLU A 299 14.37 29.24 -1.17
CA GLU A 299 13.76 28.46 -2.28
C GLU A 299 12.28 28.12 -2.04
N ARG A 300 11.69 28.54 -0.92
CA ARG A 300 10.35 28.11 -0.49
C ARG A 300 9.60 29.21 0.26
N THR A 301 8.27 29.21 0.14
CA THR A 301 7.38 30.08 0.92
C THR A 301 6.40 29.21 1.69
N PHE A 302 6.16 29.52 2.96
CA PHE A 302 5.22 28.81 3.82
C PHE A 302 4.11 29.76 4.25
N ASP A 303 2.86 29.41 3.98
CA ASP A 303 1.72 30.15 4.48
C ASP A 303 1.55 29.89 5.98
N LEU A 304 1.29 30.94 6.76
CA LEU A 304 1.18 30.86 8.21
C LEU A 304 -0.23 31.21 8.68
N ASP A 305 -0.74 30.41 9.60
CA ASP A 305 -1.95 30.75 10.34
C ASP A 305 -1.64 31.73 11.50
N GLY A 306 -2.69 32.23 12.16
CA GLY A 306 -2.55 33.21 13.24
C GLY A 306 -1.73 32.71 14.44
N ASN A 307 -1.76 31.40 14.71
CA ASN A 307 -1.02 30.80 15.82
C ASN A 307 0.47 30.72 15.48
N ALA A 308 0.81 30.27 14.28
CA ALA A 308 2.18 30.21 13.81
C ALA A 308 2.84 31.59 13.76
N VAL A 309 2.09 32.63 13.37
CA VAL A 309 2.57 34.02 13.41
C VAL A 309 2.85 34.47 14.84
N ALA A 310 1.94 34.19 15.78
CA ALA A 310 2.13 34.57 17.17
C ALA A 310 3.39 33.94 17.79
N VAL A 311 3.63 32.67 17.50
CA VAL A 311 4.83 31.96 17.96
C VAL A 311 6.09 32.50 17.28
N LEU A 312 6.11 32.59 15.94
CA LEU A 312 7.29 33.02 15.18
C LEU A 312 7.65 34.49 15.41
N SER A 313 6.69 35.34 15.78
CA SER A 313 6.95 36.73 16.16
C SER A 313 7.75 36.85 17.47
N LEU A 314 7.77 35.79 18.29
CA LEU A 314 8.53 35.73 19.54
C LEU A 314 9.88 35.00 19.40
N VAL A 315 10.14 34.37 18.24
CA VAL A 315 11.40 33.71 17.88
C VAL A 315 12.42 34.77 17.46
N ASP A 316 13.14 35.30 18.44
CA ASP A 316 14.13 36.36 18.25
C ASP A 316 15.58 35.89 18.43
N GLY A 317 15.79 34.61 18.71
CA GLY A 317 17.10 34.05 19.02
C GLY A 317 17.62 34.39 20.41
N THR A 318 16.76 34.86 21.32
CA THR A 318 17.10 35.13 22.73
C THR A 318 16.20 34.42 23.73
N ARG A 319 14.90 34.28 23.43
CA ARG A 319 13.94 33.58 24.31
C ARG A 319 14.05 32.06 24.16
N THR A 320 13.91 31.33 25.27
CA THR A 320 13.73 29.88 25.20
C THR A 320 12.32 29.53 24.72
N VAL A 321 12.11 28.29 24.25
CA VAL A 321 10.76 27.80 23.91
C VAL A 321 9.80 27.93 25.09
N ARG A 322 10.27 27.68 26.31
CA ARG A 322 9.51 27.86 27.55
C ARG A 322 9.09 29.30 27.79
N ASP A 323 9.97 30.26 27.51
CA ASP A 323 9.66 31.69 27.66
C ASP A 323 8.64 32.14 26.61
N ILE A 324 8.77 31.66 25.37
CA ILE A 324 7.79 31.89 24.30
C ILE A 324 6.42 31.36 24.73
N ALA A 325 6.36 30.11 25.23
CA ALA A 325 5.13 29.52 25.72
C ALA A 325 4.54 30.30 26.92
N GLY A 326 5.39 30.84 27.79
CA GLY A 326 4.96 31.72 28.90
C GLY A 326 4.26 32.99 28.42
N VAL A 327 4.86 33.70 27.46
CA VAL A 327 4.29 34.93 26.88
C VAL A 327 2.95 34.64 26.20
N LEU A 328 2.85 33.54 25.46
CA LEU A 328 1.62 33.14 24.78
C LEU A 328 0.54 32.72 25.78
N ALA A 329 0.90 32.01 26.85
CA ALA A 329 -0.03 31.61 27.91
C ALA A 329 -0.68 32.81 28.60
N GLU A 330 0.10 33.86 28.89
CA GLU A 330 -0.41 35.12 29.41
C GLU A 330 -1.31 35.84 28.40
N THR A 331 -0.89 35.88 27.13
CA THR A 331 -1.62 36.57 26.04
C THR A 331 -2.98 35.93 25.77
N TYR A 332 -3.07 34.60 25.81
CA TYR A 332 -4.27 33.84 25.46
C TYR A 332 -5.03 33.29 26.68
N ALA A 333 -4.60 33.62 27.91
CA ALA A 333 -5.19 33.12 29.16
C ALA A 333 -5.36 31.59 29.17
N ALA A 334 -4.31 30.87 28.80
CA ALA A 334 -4.30 29.41 28.66
C ALA A 334 -3.17 28.76 29.46
N ASP A 335 -3.23 27.44 29.65
CA ASP A 335 -2.20 26.70 30.38
C ASP A 335 -0.88 26.68 29.59
N ARG A 336 0.20 27.18 30.21
CA ARG A 336 1.55 27.19 29.66
C ARG A 336 2.04 25.80 29.26
N ALA A 337 1.70 24.76 30.02
CA ALA A 337 2.14 23.40 29.72
C ALA A 337 1.51 22.88 28.42
N VAL A 338 0.25 23.27 28.13
CA VAL A 338 -0.44 22.92 26.89
C VAL A 338 0.17 23.67 25.71
N ILE A 339 0.36 24.99 25.85
CA ILE A 339 1.00 25.81 24.80
C ILE A 339 2.44 25.36 24.52
N GLU A 340 3.21 25.00 25.54
CA GLU A 340 4.60 24.54 25.37
C GLU A 340 4.68 23.29 24.48
N VAL A 341 3.73 22.36 24.62
CA VAL A 341 3.66 21.16 23.76
C VAL A 341 3.38 21.54 22.30
N ASP A 342 2.42 22.42 22.05
CA ASP A 342 2.05 22.84 20.70
C ASP A 342 3.17 23.66 20.02
N VAL A 343 3.81 24.56 20.78
CA VAL A 343 4.97 25.34 20.32
C VAL A 343 6.13 24.40 19.98
N LEU A 344 6.44 23.41 20.83
CA LEU A 344 7.49 22.43 20.56
C LEU A 344 7.21 21.63 19.29
N ALA A 345 5.97 21.17 19.09
CA ALA A 345 5.59 20.43 17.89
C ALA A 345 5.81 21.28 16.63
N MET A 346 5.35 22.53 16.65
CA MET A 346 5.49 23.45 15.52
C MET A 346 6.96 23.79 15.21
N LEU A 347 7.75 24.13 16.24
CA LEU A 347 9.16 24.49 16.05
C LEU A 347 10.00 23.29 15.57
N ASN A 348 9.70 22.08 16.04
CA ASN A 348 10.39 20.87 15.55
C ASN A 348 10.04 20.55 14.09
N ASP A 349 8.80 20.79 13.65
CA ASP A 349 8.41 20.66 12.23
C ASP A 349 9.17 21.69 11.36
N LEU A 350 9.27 22.95 11.81
CA LEU A 350 10.05 23.99 11.11
C LEU A 350 11.56 23.72 11.11
N ALA A 351 12.10 23.17 12.19
CA ALA A 351 13.51 22.76 12.28
C ALA A 351 13.80 21.60 11.31
N THR A 352 12.90 20.62 11.21
CA THR A 352 12.97 19.51 10.24
C THR A 352 12.99 20.04 8.80
N LYS A 353 12.21 21.09 8.53
CA LYS A 353 12.17 21.79 7.24
C LYS A 353 13.38 22.70 6.98
N ARG A 354 14.32 22.81 7.92
CA ARG A 354 15.51 23.67 7.89
C ARG A 354 15.20 25.16 7.74
N VAL A 355 14.09 25.59 8.34
CA VAL A 355 13.69 27.01 8.38
C VAL A 355 13.70 27.59 9.80
N LEU A 356 14.22 26.81 10.75
CA LEU A 356 14.44 27.16 12.14
C LEU A 356 15.70 26.46 12.65
N GLU A 357 16.49 27.14 13.48
CA GLU A 357 17.69 26.61 14.14
C GLU A 357 17.60 26.78 15.66
N ARG A 358 18.46 26.03 16.36
CA ARG A 358 18.63 26.04 17.83
C ARG A 358 19.71 27.03 18.28
#